data_AF-A0A496UG37-F1
#
_entry.id   AF-A0A496UG37-F1
#
_cell.length_a   1.000
_cell.length_b   1.000
_cell.length_c   1.000
_cell.angle_alpha   90.00
_cell.angle_beta   90.00
_cell.angle_gamma   90.00
#
_symmetry.space_group_name_H-M   'P 1'
#
loop_
_entity.id
_entity.type
_entity.pdbx_description
1 polymer ?
#
loop_
_entity_poly.entity_id
_entity_poly.type
_entity_poly.pdbx_seq_one_letter_code
_entity_poly.pdbx_strand_id
1 'polypeptide(L)'
;AEDAILMALQELPENLSSNGADNIQIEILGEHSGNWFIEQTISFVLHENGITVFQRDADSDSPGLLLSVRPMELVVEYGDVSRPWIIGSKRVERIATCELSLTLYDGDGSVLMTQRTSGVEVDKISWSDAEVLNGSEGWDWLSGELPENRGGGILEPIIVSGVVASLVYLFYSSRAE
;
A
#
# COMPACT_ATOMS: atom_id res chain seq x y z
N ALA A 1 1.86 -2.16 2.16
CA ALA A 1 1.92 -0.73 2.53
C ALA A 1 3.30 -0.39 3.09
N GLU A 2 3.71 -1.03 4.19
CA GLU A 2 5.08 -0.88 4.73
C GLU A 2 6.16 -1.11 3.68
N ASP A 3 6.06 -2.22 2.92
CA ASP A 3 7.04 -2.55 1.88
C ASP A 3 7.18 -1.47 0.81
N ALA A 4 6.07 -0.82 0.41
CA ALA A 4 6.09 0.29 -0.53
C ALA A 4 6.83 1.51 0.04
N ILE A 5 6.68 1.78 1.35
CA ILE A 5 7.44 2.83 2.04
C ILE A 5 8.92 2.44 2.12
N LEU A 6 9.24 1.19 2.48
CA LEU A 6 10.63 0.71 2.55
C LEU A 6 11.34 0.82 1.19
N MET A 7 10.65 0.49 0.10
CA MET A 7 11.17 0.72 -1.26
C MET A 7 11.41 2.21 -1.54
N ALA A 8 10.46 3.09 -1.19
CA ALA A 8 10.62 4.53 -1.35
C ALA A 8 11.78 5.10 -0.50
N LEU A 9 12.15 4.45 0.60
CA LEU A 9 13.22 4.89 1.50
C LEU A 9 14.57 4.21 1.24
N GLN A 10 14.67 3.30 0.27
CA GLN A 10 15.84 2.44 0.10
C GLN A 10 17.16 3.21 -0.06
N GLU A 11 17.15 4.33 -0.80
CA GLU A 11 18.34 5.15 -1.05
C GLU A 11 18.56 6.24 0.01
N LEU A 12 17.59 6.47 0.91
CA LEU A 12 17.63 7.59 1.84
C LEU A 12 18.84 7.52 2.79
N PRO A 13 19.15 6.38 3.46
CA PRO A 13 20.28 6.34 4.39
C PRO A 13 21.62 6.64 3.72
N GLU A 14 21.87 6.07 2.54
CA GLU A 14 23.11 6.30 1.78
C GLU A 14 23.26 7.77 1.37
N ASN A 15 22.16 8.39 0.91
CA ASN A 15 22.14 9.80 0.54
C ASN A 15 22.38 10.71 1.75
N LEU A 16 21.83 10.36 2.93
CA LEU A 16 22.06 11.12 4.16
C LEU A 16 23.51 10.99 4.64
N SER A 17 24.05 9.77 4.71
CA SER A 17 25.45 9.56 5.11
C SER A 17 26.44 10.25 4.17
N SER A 18 26.14 10.31 2.86
CA SER A 18 26.95 11.03 1.87
C SER A 18 27.00 12.55 2.12
N ASN A 19 26.00 13.10 2.80
CA ASN A 19 25.94 14.50 3.23
C ASN A 19 26.45 14.71 4.67
N GLY A 20 27.01 13.68 5.30
CA GLY A 20 27.50 13.74 6.69
C GLY A 20 26.36 13.81 7.73
N ALA A 21 25.18 13.30 7.38
CA ALA A 21 23.99 13.40 8.21
C ALA A 21 23.82 12.22 9.17
N ASP A 22 24.66 12.17 10.21
CA ASP A 22 24.61 11.13 11.25
C ASP A 22 23.54 11.39 12.30
N ASN A 23 23.16 12.66 12.48
CA ASN A 23 22.19 13.12 13.46
C ASN A 23 21.20 14.05 12.76
N ILE A 24 19.94 13.64 12.67
CA ILE A 24 18.93 14.43 11.96
C ILE A 24 17.66 14.61 12.78
N GLN A 25 16.99 15.72 12.54
CA GLN A 25 15.62 15.93 12.93
C GLN A 25 14.71 15.57 11.77
N ILE A 26 13.56 14.94 12.03
CA ILE A 26 12.54 14.69 11.01
C ILE A 26 11.39 15.68 11.21
N GLU A 27 10.90 16.25 10.12
CA GLU A 27 9.67 17.03 10.09
C GLU A 27 8.78 16.52 8.96
N ILE A 28 7.56 16.08 9.28
CA ILE A 28 6.59 15.73 8.24
C ILE A 28 5.75 16.95 7.89
N LEU A 29 5.74 17.28 6.61
CA LEU A 29 5.00 18.40 6.05
C LEU A 29 3.67 17.93 5.45
N GLY A 30 2.63 18.73 5.65
CA GLY A 30 1.30 18.48 5.12
C GLY A 30 0.44 17.59 6.00
N GLU A 31 -0.84 17.51 5.66
CA GLU A 31 -1.82 16.70 6.39
C GLU A 31 -2.09 15.41 5.62
N HIS A 32 -1.68 14.28 6.18
CA HIS A 32 -2.04 12.95 5.71
C HIS A 32 -2.28 12.03 6.90
N SER A 33 -3.36 11.25 6.90
CA SER A 33 -3.71 10.40 8.06
C SER A 33 -2.73 9.25 8.29
N GLY A 34 -1.90 8.93 7.29
CA GLY A 34 -0.76 8.01 7.38
C GLY A 34 0.57 8.64 7.82
N ASN A 35 0.62 9.93 8.18
CA ASN A 35 1.88 10.60 8.58
C ASN A 35 2.61 9.87 9.69
N TRP A 36 1.89 9.44 10.73
CA TRP A 36 2.48 8.70 11.86
C TRP A 36 3.18 7.41 11.41
N PHE A 37 2.63 6.73 10.39
CA PHE A 37 3.17 5.48 9.87
C PHE A 37 4.43 5.72 9.05
N ILE A 38 4.43 6.78 8.26
CA ILE A 38 5.62 7.25 7.52
C ILE A 38 6.72 7.64 8.51
N GLU A 39 6.41 8.46 9.52
CA GLU A 39 7.38 8.91 10.54
C GLU A 39 8.04 7.74 11.26
N GLN A 40 7.23 6.78 11.71
CA GLN A 40 7.71 5.60 12.39
C GLN A 40 8.62 4.75 11.48
N THR A 41 8.21 4.56 10.21
CA THR A 41 8.98 3.76 9.25
C THR A 41 10.31 4.43 8.90
N ILE A 42 10.32 5.74 8.67
CA ILE A 42 11.56 6.50 8.44
C ILE A 42 12.46 6.40 9.66
N SER A 43 11.93 6.64 10.86
CA SER A 43 12.72 6.57 12.10
C SER A 43 13.35 5.20 12.28
N PHE A 44 12.60 4.13 12.00
CA PHE A 44 13.09 2.76 12.05
C PHE A 44 14.22 2.52 11.02
N VAL A 45 14.00 2.86 9.75
CA VAL A 45 14.99 2.68 8.68
C VAL A 45 16.28 3.44 8.99
N LEU A 46 16.19 4.68 9.46
CA LEU A 46 17.37 5.49 9.79
C LEU A 46 18.13 4.91 10.98
N HIS A 47 17.42 4.51 12.03
CA HIS A 47 18.03 3.89 13.20
C HIS A 47 18.77 2.59 12.85
N GLU A 48 18.16 1.71 12.04
CA GLU A 48 18.80 0.47 11.57
C GLU A 48 20.06 0.72 10.72
N ASN A 49 20.16 1.90 10.10
CA ASN A 49 21.34 2.31 9.33
C ASN A 49 22.31 3.20 10.15
N GLY A 50 22.14 3.29 11.46
CA GLY A 50 23.05 4.00 12.36
C GLY A 50 22.89 5.53 12.39
N ILE A 51 21.83 6.07 11.77
CA ILE A 51 21.50 7.49 11.80
C ILE A 51 20.60 7.76 12.99
N THR A 52 20.98 8.69 13.86
CA THR A 52 20.22 9.00 15.07
C THR A 52 19.18 10.09 14.79
N VAL A 53 17.92 9.78 15.07
CA VAL A 53 16.79 10.71 14.95
C VAL A 53 16.53 11.36 16.30
N PHE A 54 16.57 12.70 16.35
CA PHE A 54 16.27 13.45 17.57
C PHE A 54 14.98 14.25 17.42
N GLN A 55 14.24 14.34 18.52
CA GLN A 55 13.21 15.37 18.67
C GLN A 55 13.91 16.65 19.12
N ARG A 56 13.50 17.79 18.55
CA ARG A 56 14.06 19.10 18.93
C ARG A 56 13.73 19.38 20.39
N ASP A 57 14.72 19.26 21.26
CA ASP A 57 14.66 19.84 22.59
C ASP A 57 14.82 21.36 22.46
N ALA A 58 13.87 22.09 23.03
CA ALA A 58 13.76 23.55 22.95
C ALA A 58 15.00 24.33 23.48
N ASP A 59 15.92 23.65 24.17
CA ASP A 59 17.12 24.21 24.79
C ASP A 59 18.44 23.87 24.05
N SER A 60 18.39 23.18 22.90
CA SER A 60 19.60 22.84 22.13
C SER A 60 19.92 23.88 21.06
N ASP A 61 20.91 24.74 21.34
CA ASP A 61 21.41 25.82 20.47
C ASP A 61 22.31 25.30 19.32
N SER A 62 22.26 24.01 19.03
CA SER A 62 23.03 23.39 17.94
C SER A 62 22.15 23.31 16.69
N PRO A 63 22.53 24.00 15.61
CA PRO A 63 21.76 24.01 14.38
C PRO A 63 21.98 22.66 13.67
N GLY A 64 21.13 21.69 14.03
CA GLY A 64 21.17 20.32 13.51
C GLY A 64 20.58 20.22 12.10
N LEU A 65 20.87 19.11 11.42
CA LEU A 65 20.31 18.82 10.10
C LEU A 65 18.82 18.50 10.22
N LEU A 66 18.02 19.02 9.30
CA LEU A 66 16.57 18.81 9.27
C LEU A 66 16.17 18.10 7.98
N LEU A 67 15.56 16.93 8.10
CA LEU A 67 14.93 16.21 7.01
C LEU A 67 13.43 16.53 7.00
N SER A 68 13.01 17.38 6.06
CA SER A 68 11.59 17.60 5.79
C SER A 68 11.09 16.53 4.82
N VAL A 69 10.01 15.87 5.21
CA VAL A 69 9.37 14.77 4.48
C VAL A 69 7.96 15.22 4.11
N ARG A 70 7.64 15.25 2.82
CA ARG A 70 6.28 15.53 2.36
C ARG A 70 5.71 14.32 1.64
N PRO A 71 4.70 13.65 2.20
CA PRO A 71 3.97 12.60 1.50
C PRO A 71 3.23 13.21 0.31
N MET A 72 3.51 12.73 -0.89
CA MET A 72 2.79 13.07 -2.12
C MET A 72 1.63 12.10 -2.32
N GLU A 73 1.88 10.83 -2.05
CA GLU A 73 0.93 9.76 -2.17
C GLU A 73 1.25 8.66 -1.16
N LEU A 74 0.23 8.17 -0.49
CA LEU A 74 0.30 6.93 0.27
C LEU A 74 -1.09 6.33 0.16
N VAL A 75 -1.24 5.24 -0.58
CA VAL A 75 -2.54 4.63 -0.85
C VAL A 75 -2.42 3.13 -1.05
N VAL A 76 -3.48 2.41 -0.69
CA VAL A 76 -3.68 1.01 -1.00
C VAL A 76 -4.93 0.87 -1.86
N GLU A 77 -4.75 0.38 -3.08
CA GLU A 77 -5.81 0.16 -4.06
C GLU A 77 -5.98 -1.32 -4.36
N TYR A 78 -7.16 -1.69 -4.86
CA TYR A 78 -7.44 -3.06 -5.31
C TYR A 78 -7.53 -3.12 -6.83
N GLY A 79 -6.74 -4.01 -7.41
CA GLY A 79 -6.66 -4.26 -8.85
C GLY A 79 -7.55 -5.42 -9.30
N ASP A 80 -7.03 -6.26 -10.18
CA ASP A 80 -7.82 -7.31 -10.82
C ASP A 80 -8.23 -8.44 -9.86
N VAL A 81 -9.43 -8.99 -10.11
CA VAL A 81 -9.94 -10.18 -9.43
C VAL A 81 -9.63 -11.41 -10.27
N SER A 82 -8.96 -12.38 -9.66
CA SER A 82 -8.62 -13.65 -10.30
C SER A 82 -9.11 -14.85 -9.48
N ARG A 83 -9.32 -15.97 -10.16
CA ARG A 83 -9.56 -17.26 -9.51
C ARG A 83 -8.58 -18.28 -10.12
N PRO A 84 -7.67 -18.86 -9.33
CA PRO A 84 -6.62 -19.72 -9.89
C PRO A 84 -7.15 -21.06 -10.43
N TRP A 85 -8.35 -21.50 -10.01
CA TRP A 85 -8.96 -22.77 -10.40
C TRP A 85 -10.50 -22.65 -10.45
N ILE A 86 -11.18 -23.60 -11.11
CA ILE A 86 -12.66 -23.68 -11.17
C ILE A 86 -13.26 -23.77 -9.75
N ILE A 87 -12.54 -24.44 -8.84
CA ILE A 87 -12.83 -24.53 -7.41
C ILE A 87 -11.68 -23.86 -6.66
N GLY A 88 -11.96 -22.73 -6.00
CA GLY A 88 -10.96 -21.96 -5.25
C GLY A 88 -11.51 -20.63 -4.74
N SER A 89 -10.91 -20.09 -3.68
CA SER A 89 -11.23 -18.75 -3.19
C SER A 89 -10.86 -17.70 -4.24
N LYS A 90 -11.72 -16.67 -4.36
CA LYS A 90 -11.39 -15.51 -5.20
C LYS A 90 -10.20 -14.79 -4.60
N ARG A 91 -9.31 -14.30 -5.45
CA ARG A 91 -8.17 -13.48 -5.08
C ARG A 91 -8.30 -12.11 -5.72
N VAL A 92 -7.82 -11.10 -5.02
CA VAL A 92 -7.76 -9.73 -5.52
C VAL A 92 -6.33 -9.24 -5.40
N GLU A 93 -5.87 -8.52 -6.43
CA GLU A 93 -4.61 -7.80 -6.36
C GLU A 93 -4.76 -6.60 -5.44
N ARG A 94 -3.81 -6.41 -4.54
CA ARG A 94 -3.72 -5.25 -3.68
C ARG A 94 -2.40 -4.55 -4.00
N ILE A 95 -2.49 -3.26 -4.28
CA ILE A 95 -1.42 -2.42 -4.77
C ILE A 95 -1.21 -1.33 -3.73
N ALA A 96 -0.04 -1.32 -3.09
CA ALA A 96 0.36 -0.26 -2.18
C ALA A 96 1.33 0.67 -2.89
N THR A 97 0.98 1.96 -2.97
CA THR A 97 1.82 3.00 -3.57
C THR A 97 2.23 3.98 -2.49
N CYS A 98 3.51 4.35 -2.49
CA CYS A 98 4.02 5.44 -1.67
C CYS A 98 4.91 6.34 -2.54
N GLU A 99 4.64 7.64 -2.50
CA GLU A 99 5.50 8.67 -3.09
C GLU A 99 5.84 9.72 -2.03
N LEU A 100 7.14 9.99 -1.87
CA LEU A 100 7.65 10.97 -0.91
C LEU A 100 8.51 12.02 -1.62
N SER A 101 8.41 13.26 -1.15
CA SER A 101 9.40 14.30 -1.42
C SER A 101 10.20 14.56 -0.15
N LEU A 102 11.51 14.45 -0.25
CA LEU A 102 12.45 14.54 0.86
C LEU A 102 13.37 15.74 0.60
N THR A 103 13.55 16.59 1.60
CA THR A 103 14.48 17.71 1.53
C THR A 103 15.31 17.75 2.81
N LEU A 104 16.64 17.69 2.66
CA LEU A 104 17.57 17.85 3.76
C LEU A 104 18.04 19.30 3.81
N TYR A 105 17.94 19.91 4.98
CA TYR A 105 18.42 21.24 5.28
C TYR A 105 19.60 21.18 6.24
N ASP A 106 20.54 22.11 6.07
CA ASP A 106 21.55 22.40 7.08
C ASP A 106 20.96 23.23 8.23
N GLY A 107 21.79 23.45 9.24
CA GLY A 107 21.42 24.21 10.41
C GLY A 107 21.10 25.69 10.15
N ASP A 108 21.56 26.25 9.04
CA ASP A 108 21.28 27.63 8.61
C ASP A 108 20.02 27.71 7.71
N GLY A 109 19.42 26.57 7.38
CA GLY A 109 18.25 26.44 6.51
C GLY A 109 18.58 26.34 5.01
N SER A 110 19.85 26.15 4.64
CA SER A 110 20.23 25.89 3.25
C SER A 110 19.88 24.46 2.86
N VAL A 111 19.44 24.25 1.62
CA VAL A 111 19.13 22.91 1.11
C VAL A 111 20.43 22.18 0.76
N LEU A 112 20.68 21.06 1.42
CA LEU A 112 21.78 20.15 1.13
C LEU A 112 21.39 19.10 0.08
N MET A 113 20.15 18.60 0.16
CA MET A 113 19.65 17.56 -0.73
C MET A 113 18.15 17.70 -0.94
N THR A 114 17.68 17.35 -2.14
CA THR A 114 16.26 17.15 -2.42
C THR A 114 16.11 15.90 -3.27
N GLN A 115 15.19 15.02 -2.88
CA GLN A 115 14.93 13.77 -3.57
C GLN A 115 13.42 13.52 -3.64
N ARG A 116 12.95 13.03 -4.78
CA ARG A 116 11.62 12.42 -4.88
C ARG A 116 11.80 10.92 -4.99
N THR A 117 11.07 10.17 -4.18
CA THR A 117 11.16 8.72 -4.13
C THR A 117 9.78 8.12 -4.31
N SER A 118 9.74 6.89 -4.83
CA SER A 118 8.51 6.12 -4.92
C SER A 118 8.77 4.64 -4.68
N GLY A 119 7.75 3.98 -4.17
CA GLY A 119 7.73 2.54 -4.00
C GLY A 119 6.32 2.02 -4.30
N VAL A 120 6.27 0.88 -4.98
CA VAL A 120 5.02 0.20 -5.33
C VAL A 120 5.18 -1.27 -5.01
N GLU A 121 4.31 -1.79 -4.16
CA GLU A 121 4.26 -3.20 -3.83
C GLU A 121 2.91 -3.80 -4.25
N VAL A 122 2.96 -4.96 -4.90
CA VAL A 122 1.76 -5.65 -5.39
C VAL A 122 1.70 -7.05 -4.79
N ASP A 123 0.65 -7.32 -4.04
CA ASP A 123 0.37 -8.65 -3.50
C ASP A 123 -1.00 -9.19 -3.90
N LYS A 124 -1.21 -10.48 -3.64
CA LYS A 124 -2.45 -11.20 -3.97
C LYS A 124 -3.04 -11.79 -2.71
N ILE A 125 -4.16 -11.21 -2.27
CA ILE A 125 -4.87 -11.64 -1.06
C ILE A 125 -6.16 -12.38 -1.42
N SER A 126 -6.73 -13.10 -0.45
CA SER A 126 -8.07 -13.66 -0.65
C SER A 126 -9.13 -12.54 -0.59
N TRP A 127 -10.23 -12.72 -1.31
CA TRP A 127 -11.34 -11.75 -1.32
C TRP A 127 -11.89 -11.48 0.08
N SER A 128 -12.00 -12.51 0.92
CA SER A 128 -12.48 -12.37 2.29
C SER A 128 -11.51 -11.59 3.18
N ASP A 129 -10.21 -11.65 2.89
CA ASP A 129 -9.22 -10.88 3.66
C ASP A 129 -9.24 -9.41 3.26
N ALA A 130 -9.64 -9.08 2.03
CA ALA A 130 -9.68 -7.70 1.54
C ALA A 130 -10.63 -6.81 2.36
N GLU A 131 -11.78 -7.35 2.76
CA GLU A 131 -12.72 -6.64 3.64
C GLU A 131 -12.16 -6.41 5.04
N VAL A 132 -11.32 -7.32 5.54
CA VAL A 132 -10.71 -7.23 6.89
C VAL A 132 -9.49 -6.30 6.90
N LEU A 133 -8.76 -6.26 5.78
CA LEU A 133 -7.54 -5.47 5.62
C LEU A 133 -7.82 -4.00 5.27
N ASN A 134 -9.06 -3.67 4.90
CA ASN A 134 -9.49 -2.29 4.83
C ASN A 134 -9.36 -1.62 6.20
N GLY A 135 -8.78 -0.43 6.23
CA GLY A 135 -8.57 0.34 7.44
C GLY A 135 -9.89 0.69 8.14
N SER A 136 -9.81 0.99 9.44
CA SER A 136 -10.94 1.59 10.16
C SER A 136 -11.29 2.97 9.61
N GLU A 137 -12.49 3.47 9.92
CA GLU A 137 -12.91 4.84 9.58
C GLU A 137 -11.81 5.86 9.97
N GLY A 138 -11.37 6.66 9.00
CA GLY A 138 -10.28 7.65 9.15
C GLY A 138 -8.95 7.24 8.52
N TRP A 139 -8.80 5.99 8.05
CA TRP A 139 -7.63 5.51 7.31
C TRP A 139 -7.97 5.25 5.84
N ASP A 140 -8.49 6.28 5.16
CA ASP A 140 -8.96 6.17 3.77
C ASP A 140 -7.85 5.69 2.81
N TRP A 141 -6.59 6.00 3.14
CA TRP A 141 -5.41 5.53 2.42
C TRP A 141 -5.19 4.00 2.49
N LEU A 142 -5.83 3.29 3.41
CA LEU A 142 -5.83 1.82 3.50
C LEU A 142 -7.08 1.17 2.91
N SER A 143 -8.04 1.96 2.42
CA SER A 143 -9.40 1.54 2.12
C SER A 143 -9.81 1.82 0.69
N GLY A 144 -9.02 1.34 -0.28
CA GLY A 144 -9.35 1.43 -1.70
C GLY A 144 -10.67 0.74 -2.07
N GLU A 145 -11.28 1.16 -3.17
CA GLU A 145 -12.52 0.56 -3.66
C GLU A 145 -12.27 -0.87 -4.15
N LEU A 146 -13.06 -1.82 -3.63
CA LEU A 146 -13.03 -3.20 -4.12
C LEU A 146 -13.73 -3.29 -5.48
N PRO A 147 -13.13 -3.95 -6.48
CA PRO A 147 -13.73 -4.11 -7.80
C PRO A 147 -15.05 -4.89 -7.70
N GLU A 148 -16.01 -4.61 -8.60
CA GLU A 148 -17.29 -5.31 -8.57
C GLU A 148 -17.13 -6.84 -8.58
N ASN A 149 -17.77 -7.50 -7.62
CA ASN A 149 -17.78 -8.94 -7.50
C ASN A 149 -18.61 -9.56 -8.65
N ARG A 150 -18.02 -9.70 -9.84
CA ARG A 150 -18.62 -10.42 -10.98
C ARG A 150 -18.57 -11.93 -10.71
N GLY A 151 -19.42 -12.39 -9.80
CA GLY A 151 -19.64 -13.79 -9.50
C GLY A 151 -20.79 -14.36 -10.31
N GLY A 152 -20.52 -14.94 -11.48
CA GLY A 152 -21.55 -15.67 -12.22
C GLY A 152 -21.07 -16.06 -13.61
N GLY A 153 -20.39 -17.19 -13.75
CA GLY A 153 -19.87 -17.60 -15.07
C GLY A 153 -20.00 -19.08 -15.43
N ILE A 154 -20.26 -19.99 -14.48
CA ILE A 154 -20.21 -21.43 -14.79
C ILE A 154 -21.34 -22.25 -14.13
N LEU A 155 -21.91 -21.78 -13.02
CA LEU A 155 -23.02 -22.50 -12.36
C LEU A 155 -24.33 -22.39 -13.14
N GLU A 156 -24.63 -21.21 -13.71
CA GLU A 156 -25.82 -21.00 -14.55
C GLU A 156 -25.85 -21.91 -15.79
N PRO A 157 -24.80 -22.01 -16.63
CA PRO A 157 -24.81 -22.89 -17.80
C PRO A 157 -25.06 -24.36 -17.47
N ILE A 158 -24.52 -24.85 -16.35
CA ILE A 158 -24.65 -26.26 -15.95
C ILE A 158 -26.08 -26.55 -15.48
N ILE A 159 -26.67 -25.67 -14.66
CA ILE A 159 -28.06 -25.81 -14.20
C ILE A 159 -29.01 -25.75 -15.39
N VAL A 160 -28.84 -24.77 -16.29
CA VAL A 160 -29.67 -24.63 -17.49
C VAL A 160 -29.55 -25.87 -18.37
N SER A 161 -28.35 -26.39 -18.60
CA SER A 161 -28.13 -27.61 -19.39
C SER A 161 -28.80 -28.83 -18.75
N GLY A 162 -28.70 -29.00 -17.43
CA GLY A 162 -29.35 -30.09 -16.70
C GLY A 162 -30.88 -30.03 -16.76
N VAL A 163 -31.46 -28.84 -16.63
CA VAL A 163 -32.92 -28.63 -16.75
C VAL A 163 -33.40 -28.91 -18.17
N VAL A 164 -32.70 -28.40 -19.19
CA VAL A 164 -33.04 -28.63 -20.60
C VAL A 164 -32.94 -30.11 -20.95
N ALA A 165 -31.87 -30.80 -20.56
CA ALA A 165 -31.73 -32.24 -20.80
C ALA A 165 -32.83 -33.06 -20.13
N SER A 166 -33.20 -32.71 -18.88
CA SER A 166 -34.29 -33.37 -18.15
C SER A 166 -35.64 -33.15 -18.81
N LEU A 167 -35.93 -31.93 -19.27
CA LEU A 167 -37.16 -31.61 -20.01
C LEU A 167 -37.22 -32.35 -21.34
N VAL A 168 -36.14 -32.35 -22.12
CA VAL A 168 -36.07 -33.10 -23.39
C VAL A 168 -36.29 -34.59 -23.16
N TYR A 169 -35.66 -35.16 -22.14
CA TYR A 169 -35.86 -36.56 -21.77
C TYR A 169 -37.33 -36.85 -21.41
N LEU A 170 -37.94 -36.00 -20.57
CA LEU A 170 -39.35 -36.15 -20.18
C LEU A 170 -40.28 -36.07 -21.38
N PHE A 171 -40.10 -35.10 -22.27
CA PHE A 171 -40.90 -34.96 -23.49
C PHE A 171 -40.73 -36.11 -24.47
N TYR A 172 -39.53 -36.68 -24.56
CA TYR A 172 -39.30 -37.84 -25.42
C TYR A 172 -39.92 -39.10 -24.82
N SER A 173 -39.82 -39.29 -23.51
CA SER A 173 -40.42 -40.42 -22.80
C SER A 173 -41.95 -40.39 -22.86
N SER A 174 -42.59 -39.22 -22.79
CA SER A 174 -44.05 -39.08 -22.83
C SER A 174 -44.67 -39.21 -24.22
N ARG A 175 -43.84 -39.18 -25.28
CA ARG A 175 -44.26 -39.44 -26.68
C ARG A 175 -44.02 -40.88 -27.13
N ALA A 176 -43.36 -41.69 -26.31
CA ALA A 176 -43.05 -43.09 -26.61
C ALA A 176 -44.13 -44.09 -26.15
N GLU A 177 -45.25 -43.59 -25.61
CA GLU A 177 -46.54 -44.31 -25.43
C GLU A 177 -47.57 -43.79 -26.45
#